data_AF-F7KM10-F1
#
_entry.id   AF-F7KM10-F1
#
_cell.length_a   1.000
_cell.length_b   1.000
_cell.length_c   1.000
_cell.angle_alpha   90.00
_cell.angle_beta   90.00
_cell.angle_gamma   90.00
#
_symmetry.space_group_name_H-M   'P 1'
#
loop_
_entity.id
_entity.type
_entity.pdbx_description
1 polymer ?
#
loop_
_entity_poly.entity_id
_entity_poly.type
_entity_poly.pdbx_seq_one_letter_code
_entity_poly.pdbx_strand_id
1 'polypeptide(L)'
;MKPASFETAIRLQFDNLARRVVFTTVKDYEKEMGRKAKREVPFSEIPEIITESFATTDDYDVIEKIIFSACGIPVSVQEGELAEALKQLPEAKRNVLLLSYFEQYPDSAIAKLMDATRNGIFKRRQSALKLMKEILQEEK
;
A
#
# COMPACT_ATOMS: atom_id res chain seq x y z
N MET A 1 -46.21 52.61 22.52
CA MET A 1 -45.11 51.86 23.17
C MET A 1 -43.79 52.49 22.76
N LYS A 2 -42.85 52.77 23.68
CA LYS A 2 -41.56 53.36 23.30
C LYS A 2 -40.76 52.35 22.45
N PRO A 3 -40.32 52.67 21.23
CA PRO A 3 -39.67 51.72 20.32
C PRO A 3 -38.42 51.06 20.94
N ALA A 4 -37.70 51.80 21.80
CA ALA A 4 -36.53 51.30 22.53
C ALA A 4 -36.82 50.08 23.43
N SER A 5 -38.04 49.91 23.96
CA SER A 5 -38.35 48.74 24.80
C SER A 5 -38.55 47.47 23.98
N PHE A 6 -39.05 47.60 22.75
CA PHE A 6 -39.30 46.47 21.86
C PHE A 6 -38.00 45.96 21.24
N GLU A 7 -37.15 46.87 20.75
CA GLU A 7 -35.83 46.53 20.23
C GLU A 7 -34.93 45.87 21.30
N THR A 8 -34.97 46.40 22.53
CA THR A 8 -34.26 45.80 23.67
C THR A 8 -34.78 44.39 23.99
N ALA A 9 -36.10 44.17 23.91
CA ALA A 9 -36.67 42.86 24.14
C ALA A 9 -36.22 41.83 23.09
N ILE A 10 -36.19 42.21 21.80
CA ILE A 10 -35.67 41.34 20.72
C ILE A 10 -34.20 41.00 20.97
N ARG A 11 -33.38 41.99 21.32
CA ARG A 11 -31.95 41.78 21.62
C ARG A 11 -31.75 40.80 22.78
N LEU A 12 -32.51 40.94 23.86
CA LEU A 12 -32.42 40.05 25.02
C LEU A 12 -32.90 38.63 24.71
N GLN A 13 -33.93 38.47 23.89
CA GLN A 13 -34.39 37.16 23.43
C GLN A 13 -33.32 36.45 22.59
N PHE A 14 -32.71 37.16 21.64
CA PHE A 14 -31.62 36.62 20.84
C PHE A 14 -30.41 36.24 21.71
N ASP A 15 -30.01 37.12 22.61
CA ASP A 15 -28.89 36.87 23.52
C ASP A 15 -29.15 35.65 24.43
N ASN A 16 -30.36 35.49 24.95
CA ASN A 16 -30.73 34.30 25.72
C ASN A 16 -30.64 33.02 24.89
N LEU A 17 -31.14 33.04 23.65
CA LEU A 17 -31.05 31.91 22.73
C LEU A 17 -29.60 31.57 22.40
N ALA A 18 -28.78 32.56 22.11
CA ALA A 18 -27.36 32.39 21.81
C ALA A 18 -26.62 31.76 23.00
N ARG A 19 -26.81 32.28 24.22
CA ARG A 19 -26.25 31.69 25.44
C ARG A 19 -26.70 30.24 25.62
N ARG A 20 -28.00 29.96 25.43
CA ARG A 20 -28.54 28.61 25.57
C ARG A 20 -27.91 27.62 24.59
N VAL A 21 -27.71 28.03 23.34
CA VAL A 21 -27.01 27.20 22.35
C VAL A 21 -25.60 26.89 22.83
N VAL A 22 -24.83 27.92 23.22
CA VAL A 22 -23.44 27.73 23.71
C VAL A 22 -23.40 26.77 24.90
N PHE A 23 -24.24 26.97 25.93
CA PHE A 23 -24.27 26.08 27.09
C PHE A 23 -24.65 24.65 26.74
N THR A 24 -25.58 24.47 25.79
CA THR A 24 -25.99 23.14 25.36
C THR A 24 -24.87 22.44 24.59
N THR A 25 -24.18 23.18 23.70
CA THR A 25 -23.01 22.67 22.96
C THR A 25 -21.88 22.24 23.91
N VAL A 26 -21.57 23.04 24.92
CA VAL A 26 -20.55 22.68 25.93
C VAL A 26 -20.96 21.40 26.67
N LYS A 27 -22.22 21.32 27.11
CA LYS A 27 -22.73 20.12 27.79
C LYS A 27 -22.68 18.87 26.92
N ASP A 28 -22.98 18.98 25.64
CA ASP A 28 -22.95 17.85 24.72
C ASP A 28 -21.51 17.42 24.39
N TYR A 29 -20.58 18.37 24.27
CA TYR A 29 -19.15 18.10 24.17
C TYR A 29 -18.62 17.33 25.39
N GLU A 30 -18.93 17.79 26.61
CA GLU A 30 -18.51 17.10 27.84
C GLU A 30 -19.05 15.67 27.92
N LYS A 31 -20.31 15.45 27.51
CA LYS A 31 -20.87 14.09 27.42
C LYS A 31 -20.15 13.22 26.40
N GLU A 32 -19.79 13.76 25.25
CA GLU A 32 -19.04 13.03 24.22
C GLU A 32 -17.65 12.65 24.73
N MET A 33 -16.94 13.59 25.34
CA MET A 33 -15.65 13.34 25.98
C MET A 33 -15.75 12.24 27.05
N GLY A 34 -16.79 12.26 27.88
CA GLY A 34 -17.04 11.21 28.87
C GLY A 34 -17.41 9.86 28.27
N ARG A 35 -17.97 9.79 27.05
CA ARG A 35 -18.21 8.53 26.33
C ARG A 35 -16.91 7.97 25.74
N LYS A 36 -16.08 8.84 25.16
CA LYS A 36 -14.76 8.48 24.61
C LYS A 36 -13.83 7.98 25.71
N ALA A 37 -13.70 8.71 26.81
CA ALA A 37 -12.85 8.32 27.95
C ALA A 37 -13.21 6.97 28.60
N LYS A 38 -14.45 6.45 28.40
CA LYS A 38 -14.84 5.11 28.87
C LYS A 38 -14.40 3.97 27.95
N ARG A 39 -13.99 4.29 26.72
CA ARG A 39 -13.71 3.30 25.66
C ARG A 39 -12.33 3.47 25.04
N GLU A 40 -11.75 4.66 25.16
CA GLU A 40 -10.50 5.07 24.52
C GLU A 40 -9.49 5.47 25.61
N VAL A 41 -8.24 5.12 25.37
CA VAL A 41 -7.08 5.53 26.16
C VAL A 41 -6.22 6.38 25.23
N PRO A 42 -5.71 7.54 25.66
CA PRO A 42 -4.85 8.36 24.81
C PRO A 42 -3.58 7.58 24.49
N PHE A 43 -3.06 7.76 23.28
CA PHE A 43 -1.89 7.02 22.79
C PHE A 43 -0.67 7.15 23.72
N SER A 44 -0.49 8.32 24.34
CA SER A 44 0.59 8.57 25.31
C SER A 44 0.51 7.75 26.60
N GLU A 45 -0.65 7.19 26.92
CA GLU A 45 -0.85 6.35 28.11
C GLU A 45 -0.82 4.85 27.77
N ILE A 46 -0.67 4.49 26.49
CA ILE A 46 -0.56 3.09 26.07
C ILE A 46 0.87 2.59 26.35
N PRO A 47 1.04 1.42 27.00
CA PRO A 47 2.34 0.81 27.20
C PRO A 47 3.09 0.53 25.89
N GLU A 48 4.40 0.74 25.89
CA GLU A 48 5.27 0.55 24.71
C GLU A 48 5.19 -0.89 24.17
N ILE A 49 5.13 -1.89 25.05
CA ILE A 49 4.98 -3.32 24.71
C ILE A 49 3.73 -3.58 23.84
N ILE A 50 2.62 -2.92 24.13
CA ILE A 50 1.37 -3.05 23.35
C ILE A 50 1.51 -2.29 22.04
N THR A 51 2.17 -1.13 22.08
CA THR A 51 2.41 -0.29 20.90
C THR A 51 3.27 -1.00 19.86
N GLU A 52 4.31 -1.71 20.30
CA GLU A 52 5.18 -2.54 19.46
C GLU A 52 4.40 -3.66 18.76
N SER A 53 3.39 -4.24 19.43
CA SER A 53 2.53 -5.27 18.82
C SER A 53 1.63 -4.78 17.69
N PHE A 54 1.40 -3.46 17.58
CA PHE A 54 0.64 -2.89 16.46
C PHE A 54 1.51 -2.72 15.21
N ALA A 55 2.83 -2.67 15.38
CA ALA A 55 3.75 -2.56 14.27
C ALA A 55 3.81 -3.91 13.55
N THR A 56 3.44 -3.91 12.28
CA THR A 56 3.81 -4.99 11.36
C THR A 56 5.03 -4.52 10.61
N THR A 57 6.14 -5.24 10.77
CA THR A 57 7.30 -5.05 9.91
C THR A 57 7.05 -5.81 8.64
N ASP A 58 7.09 -5.13 7.50
CA ASP A 58 7.08 -5.79 6.21
C ASP A 58 8.43 -6.52 6.02
N ASP A 59 8.41 -7.85 5.94
CA ASP A 59 9.62 -8.69 5.83
C ASP A 59 10.32 -8.62 4.45
N TYR A 60 10.09 -7.56 3.65
CA TYR A 60 10.68 -7.43 2.30
C TYR A 60 12.22 -7.34 2.32
N ASP A 61 12.81 -6.92 3.44
CA ASP A 61 14.25 -6.63 3.56
C ASP A 61 15.08 -7.81 4.10
N VAL A 62 14.45 -8.83 4.70
CA VAL A 62 15.14 -9.98 5.30
C VAL A 62 15.40 -11.11 4.29
N ILE A 63 14.79 -11.02 3.12
CA ILE A 63 14.80 -12.10 2.13
C ILE A 63 16.10 -12.06 1.33
N GLU A 64 16.86 -13.15 1.39
CA GLU A 64 18.06 -13.38 0.57
C GLU A 64 17.73 -13.27 -0.93
N LYS A 65 18.60 -12.63 -1.72
CA LYS A 65 18.36 -12.36 -3.14
C LYS A 65 19.47 -12.96 -3.99
N ILE A 66 19.09 -13.64 -5.07
CA ILE A 66 19.97 -14.14 -6.12
C ILE A 66 20.00 -13.14 -7.26
N ILE A 67 21.20 -12.85 -7.77
CA ILE A 67 21.39 -11.96 -8.93
C ILE A 67 21.48 -12.80 -10.20
N PHE A 68 20.60 -12.52 -11.17
CA PHE A 68 20.66 -13.03 -12.52
C PHE A 68 21.23 -11.98 -13.46
N SER A 69 22.07 -12.38 -14.43
CA SER A 69 22.49 -11.49 -15.51
C SER A 69 21.59 -11.71 -16.73
N ALA A 70 20.72 -10.74 -17.03
CA ALA A 70 19.84 -10.75 -18.19
C ALA A 70 20.36 -9.76 -19.24
N CYS A 71 20.97 -10.26 -20.31
CA CYS A 71 21.60 -9.42 -21.35
C CYS A 71 22.62 -8.41 -20.79
N GLY A 72 23.37 -8.80 -19.75
CA GLY A 72 24.36 -7.94 -19.07
C GLY A 72 23.77 -7.01 -18.01
N ILE A 73 22.46 -7.04 -17.79
CA ILE A 73 21.78 -6.28 -16.73
C ILE A 73 21.61 -7.18 -15.50
N PRO A 74 22.13 -6.80 -14.33
CA PRO A 74 21.92 -7.55 -13.09
C PRO A 74 20.48 -7.35 -12.60
N VAL A 75 19.78 -8.45 -12.39
CA VAL A 75 18.39 -8.49 -11.90
C VAL A 75 18.33 -9.30 -10.62
N SER A 76 17.87 -8.68 -9.54
CA SER A 76 17.75 -9.31 -8.22
C SER A 76 16.41 -10.01 -8.07
N VAL A 77 16.43 -11.30 -7.75
CA VAL A 77 15.24 -12.12 -7.52
C VAL A 77 15.34 -12.70 -6.11
N GLN A 78 14.22 -12.73 -5.39
CA GLN A 78 14.11 -13.41 -4.10
C GLN A 78 14.54 -14.88 -4.23
N GLU A 79 15.42 -15.33 -3.34
CA GLU A 79 15.80 -16.73 -3.21
C GLU A 79 14.60 -17.56 -2.76
N GLY A 80 14.44 -18.74 -3.36
CA GLY A 80 13.29 -19.63 -3.14
C GLY A 80 12.81 -20.31 -4.42
N GLU A 81 11.62 -20.87 -4.37
CA GLU A 81 10.99 -21.66 -5.45
C GLU A 81 10.98 -20.94 -6.80
N LEU A 82 10.68 -19.63 -6.80
CA LEU A 82 10.65 -18.85 -8.03
C LEU A 82 12.04 -18.76 -8.69
N ALA A 83 13.10 -18.55 -7.90
CA ALA A 83 14.45 -18.47 -8.41
C ALA A 83 14.94 -19.82 -8.93
N GLU A 84 14.55 -20.93 -8.28
CA GLU A 84 14.85 -22.28 -8.77
C GLU A 84 14.15 -22.57 -10.11
N ALA A 85 12.86 -22.28 -10.22
CA ALA A 85 12.12 -22.43 -11.47
C ALA A 85 12.72 -21.59 -12.61
N LEU A 86 13.16 -20.36 -12.30
CA LEU A 86 13.84 -19.50 -13.27
C LEU A 86 15.19 -20.08 -13.72
N LYS A 87 15.93 -20.80 -12.86
CA LYS A 87 17.19 -21.47 -13.25
C LYS A 87 16.96 -22.60 -14.25
N GLN A 88 15.81 -23.28 -14.19
CA GLN A 88 15.45 -24.38 -15.10
C GLN A 88 15.07 -23.90 -16.51
N LEU A 89 14.71 -22.62 -16.67
CA LEU A 89 14.36 -22.06 -17.98
C LEU A 89 15.59 -21.89 -18.90
N PRO A 90 15.42 -22.05 -20.22
CA PRO A 90 16.41 -21.63 -21.21
C PRO A 90 16.73 -20.13 -21.07
N GLU A 91 18.01 -19.76 -21.19
CA GLU A 91 18.50 -18.40 -20.95
C GLU A 91 17.72 -17.33 -21.73
N ALA A 92 17.47 -17.55 -23.03
CA ALA A 92 16.72 -16.60 -23.85
C ALA A 92 15.27 -16.37 -23.37
N LYS A 93 14.65 -17.37 -22.75
CA LYS A 93 13.29 -17.26 -22.17
C LYS A 93 13.35 -16.60 -20.79
N ARG A 94 14.33 -16.99 -19.98
CA ARG A 94 14.59 -16.40 -18.66
C ARG A 94 14.86 -14.90 -18.75
N ASN A 95 15.74 -14.48 -19.66
CA ASN A 95 16.12 -13.07 -19.82
C ASN A 95 14.92 -12.21 -20.22
N VAL A 96 14.01 -12.74 -21.06
CA VAL A 96 12.78 -12.03 -21.43
C VAL A 96 11.86 -11.83 -20.22
N LEU A 97 11.72 -12.83 -19.34
CA LEU A 97 10.90 -12.69 -18.13
C LEU A 97 11.53 -11.71 -17.14
N LEU A 98 12.83 -11.83 -16.89
CA LEU A 98 13.56 -10.94 -15.97
C LEU A 98 13.43 -9.49 -16.43
N LEU A 99 13.73 -9.20 -17.69
CA LEU A 99 13.64 -7.84 -18.22
C LEU A 99 12.19 -7.33 -18.26
N SER A 100 11.21 -8.18 -18.58
CA SER A 100 9.81 -7.74 -18.71
C SER A 100 9.11 -7.50 -17.39
N TYR A 101 9.36 -8.31 -16.36
CA TYR A 101 8.59 -8.28 -15.11
C TYR A 101 9.36 -7.67 -13.93
N PHE A 102 10.66 -7.91 -13.83
CA PHE A 102 11.47 -7.37 -12.74
C PHE A 102 11.95 -5.96 -13.09
N GLU A 103 12.51 -5.79 -14.28
CA GLU A 103 13.02 -4.50 -14.74
C GLU A 103 11.99 -3.66 -15.53
N GLN A 104 10.82 -4.22 -15.84
CA GLN A 104 9.70 -3.57 -16.54
C GLN A 104 10.05 -2.99 -17.93
N TYR A 105 11.01 -3.61 -18.63
CA TYR A 105 11.36 -3.21 -19.99
C TYR A 105 10.24 -3.57 -20.97
N PRO A 106 9.89 -2.67 -21.92
CA PRO A 106 8.92 -2.99 -22.95
C PRO A 106 9.51 -3.98 -23.97
N ASP A 107 8.65 -4.78 -24.61
CA ASP A 107 9.05 -5.76 -25.62
C ASP A 107 9.90 -5.18 -26.75
N SER A 108 9.70 -3.89 -27.09
CA SER A 108 10.49 -3.18 -28.10
C SER A 108 11.93 -2.90 -27.65
N ALA A 109 12.16 -2.65 -26.36
CA ALA A 109 13.51 -2.48 -25.80
C ALA A 109 14.21 -3.82 -25.68
N ILE A 110 13.51 -4.85 -25.18
CA ILE A 110 14.04 -6.22 -25.08
C ILE A 110 14.41 -6.77 -26.47
N ALA A 111 13.56 -6.50 -27.47
CA ALA A 111 13.81 -6.86 -28.87
C ALA A 111 15.15 -6.30 -29.38
N LYS A 112 15.46 -5.04 -29.06
CA LYS A 112 16.74 -4.41 -29.43
C LYS A 112 17.92 -5.03 -28.68
N LEU A 113 17.77 -5.32 -27.38
CA LEU A 113 18.83 -5.93 -26.57
C LEU A 113 19.19 -7.36 -27.02
N MET A 114 18.20 -8.11 -27.50
CA MET A 114 18.36 -9.53 -27.88
C MET A 114 18.48 -9.76 -29.39
N ASP A 115 18.60 -8.69 -30.19
CA ASP A 115 18.58 -8.70 -31.65
C ASP A 115 17.44 -9.58 -32.22
N ALA A 116 16.22 -9.32 -31.75
CA ALA A 116 15.03 -10.10 -32.09
C ALA A 116 13.87 -9.19 -32.48
N THR A 117 12.86 -9.77 -33.13
CA THR A 117 11.62 -9.03 -33.43
C THR A 117 10.77 -8.89 -32.17
N ARG A 118 9.98 -7.81 -32.06
CA ARG A 118 9.00 -7.62 -30.97
C ARG A 118 8.08 -8.84 -30.81
N ASN A 119 7.60 -9.40 -31.93
CA ASN A 119 6.75 -10.59 -31.91
C ASN A 119 7.51 -11.84 -31.43
N GLY A 120 8.80 -11.95 -31.73
CA GLY A 120 9.67 -12.99 -31.19
C GLY A 120 9.77 -12.92 -29.68
N ILE A 121 9.94 -11.72 -29.11
CA ILE A 121 9.96 -11.50 -27.66
C ILE A 121 8.61 -11.88 -27.04
N PHE A 122 7.49 -11.42 -27.62
CA PHE A 122 6.16 -11.79 -27.15
C PHE A 122 5.95 -13.31 -27.09
N LYS A 123 6.30 -14.02 -28.16
CA LYS A 123 6.21 -15.50 -28.22
C LYS A 123 7.12 -16.17 -27.19
N ARG A 124 8.35 -15.68 -27.01
CA ARG A 124 9.29 -16.19 -26.00
C ARG A 124 8.73 -15.99 -24.60
N ARG A 125 8.17 -14.82 -24.28
CA ARG A 125 7.52 -14.54 -22.99
C ARG A 125 6.35 -15.49 -22.73
N GLN A 126 5.45 -15.65 -23.71
CA GLN A 126 4.30 -16.53 -23.55
C GLN A 126 4.71 -17.99 -23.33
N SER A 127 5.70 -18.47 -24.10
CA SER A 127 6.25 -19.82 -23.93
C SER A 127 6.98 -19.98 -22.59
N ALA A 128 7.69 -18.95 -22.13
CA ALA A 128 8.40 -18.97 -20.84
C ALA A 128 7.40 -19.06 -19.68
N LEU A 129 6.32 -18.28 -19.70
CA LEU A 129 5.26 -18.33 -18.68
C LEU A 129 4.57 -19.69 -18.64
N LYS A 130 4.33 -20.30 -19.80
CA LYS A 130 3.74 -21.64 -19.86
C LYS A 130 4.67 -22.67 -19.19
N LEU A 131 5.97 -22.62 -19.51
CA LEU A 131 6.96 -23.53 -18.93
C LEU A 131 7.14 -23.29 -17.42
N MET A 132 7.16 -22.03 -16.96
CA MET A 132 7.17 -21.69 -15.54
C MET A 132 5.97 -22.28 -14.81
N LYS A 133 4.79 -22.22 -15.43
CA LYS A 133 3.57 -22.81 -14.85
C LYS A 133 3.69 -24.33 -14.73
N GLU A 134 4.25 -25.00 -15.73
CA GLU A 134 4.47 -26.46 -15.69
C GLU A 134 5.44 -26.83 -14.57
N ILE A 135 6.61 -26.19 -14.49
CA ILE A 135 7.63 -26.42 -13.45
C ILE A 135 7.05 -26.22 -12.04
N LEU A 136 6.40 -25.08 -11.80
CA LEU A 136 5.83 -24.75 -10.47
C LEU A 136 4.60 -25.60 -10.10
N GLN A 137 4.00 -26.33 -11.05
CA GLN A 137 2.89 -27.25 -10.79
C GLN A 137 3.37 -28.69 -10.57
N GLU A 138 4.52 -29.07 -11.11
CA GLU A 138 5.14 -30.39 -10.91
C GLU A 138 5.83 -30.52 -9.55
N GLU A 139 6.24 -29.41 -8.94
CA GLU A 139 6.84 -29.37 -7.58
C GLU A 139 5.78 -29.41 -6.44
N LYS A 140 4.50 -29.67 -6.76
CA LYS A 140 3.40 -29.79 -5.79
C LYS A 140 3.07 -31.23 -5.37
#